data_AF-A0A7J6S2Q9-F1
#
_entry.id   AF-A0A7J6S2Q9-F1
#
_cell.length_a   1.000
_cell.length_b   1.000
_cell.length_c   1.000
_cell.angle_alpha   90.00
_cell.angle_beta   90.00
_cell.angle_gamma   90.00
#
_symmetry.space_group_name_H-M   'P 1'
#
loop_
_entity.id
_entity.type
_entity.pdbx_description
1 polymer ?
#
loop_
_entity_poly.entity_id
_entity_poly.type
_entity_poly.pdbx_seq_one_letter_code
_entity_poly.pdbx_strand_id
1 'polypeptide(L)'
;MRISSAISLASLVGATAPLSDTIVSIKSGSDDVDVRHLPQILVNAGYSVTDQRIVSFLNTADVTTLGYVHSQVVKTSSNTIDSGTLCNFVSTASVQLGLQADCGEDVDGESFGHFDSDLHVDDPGAAYQKHLKWMEMDEVWRLALPHVKRKVKVAVLDSGIDWTDPDFAAVKGTLRRKNGQYIHGGWNFFTNSPILTNLNTHGTKVSKILAAKGNDSFGIAGVAPNVTLVSLQMIDDDKSMPLSKFLAAIDMAIDLELL
;
A
#
# COMPACT_ATOMS: atom_id res chain seq x y z
N MET A 1 22.16 -26.43 36.21
CA MET A 1 23.55 -26.12 35.81
C MET A 1 23.59 -26.05 34.29
N ARG A 2 23.89 -24.84 33.77
CA ARG A 2 24.34 -24.50 32.40
C ARG A 2 23.37 -24.81 31.24
N ILE A 3 22.69 -23.82 30.66
CA ILE A 3 23.15 -22.72 29.75
C ILE A 3 23.48 -23.23 28.34
N SER A 4 22.99 -22.45 27.37
CA SER A 4 23.41 -22.28 25.97
C SER A 4 22.71 -23.14 24.92
N SER A 5 22.32 -22.61 23.75
CA SER A 5 22.31 -21.22 23.26
C SER A 5 21.52 -21.16 21.96
N ALA A 6 21.07 -19.96 21.64
CA ALA A 6 20.29 -19.57 20.48
C ALA A 6 20.81 -20.11 19.13
N ILE A 7 19.87 -20.48 18.26
CA ILE A 7 20.10 -20.43 16.82
C ILE A 7 19.96 -18.96 16.44
N SER A 8 21.10 -18.33 16.20
CA SER A 8 21.18 -17.02 15.55
C SER A 8 20.59 -17.15 14.15
N LEU A 9 19.49 -16.45 13.88
CA LEU A 9 18.89 -16.28 12.55
C LEU A 9 19.67 -15.23 11.72
N ALA A 10 20.99 -15.17 11.89
CA ALA A 10 21.90 -14.41 11.05
C ALA A 10 22.77 -15.37 10.22
N SER A 11 22.15 -16.18 9.36
CA SER A 11 22.87 -16.94 8.34
C SER A 11 21.92 -17.49 7.28
N LEU A 12 21.30 -16.60 6.51
CA LEU A 12 20.83 -16.87 5.14
C LEU A 12 20.58 -15.55 4.40
N VAL A 13 21.43 -14.55 4.65
CA VAL A 13 21.67 -13.50 3.65
C VAL A 13 22.77 -14.07 2.76
N GLY A 14 22.38 -14.89 1.79
CA GLY A 14 23.15 -14.93 0.56
C GLY A 14 23.18 -13.49 0.08
N ALA A 15 24.38 -12.93 -0.12
CA ALA A 15 24.51 -11.67 -0.82
C ALA A 15 23.86 -11.85 -2.20
N THR A 16 22.58 -11.49 -2.31
CA THR A 16 21.99 -11.20 -3.60
C THR A 16 22.80 -10.02 -4.10
N ALA A 17 23.52 -10.22 -5.20
CA ALA A 17 23.96 -9.07 -5.96
C ALA A 17 22.71 -8.19 -6.16
N PRO A 18 22.80 -6.86 -5.98
CA PRO A 18 21.66 -5.99 -6.23
C PRO A 18 21.07 -6.38 -7.58
N LEU A 19 19.76 -6.60 -7.64
CA LEU A 19 19.07 -6.80 -8.91
C LEU A 19 19.43 -5.60 -9.78
N SER A 20 20.24 -5.84 -10.81
CA SER A 20 20.74 -4.77 -11.67
C SER A 20 19.80 -4.53 -12.83
N ASP A 21 18.57 -5.02 -12.77
CA ASP A 21 17.57 -4.84 -13.80
C ASP A 21 17.10 -3.38 -13.82
N THR A 22 16.51 -2.96 -14.93
CA THR A 22 15.93 -1.63 -15.07
C THR A 22 14.45 -1.76 -15.40
N ILE A 23 13.61 -1.06 -14.65
CA ILE A 23 12.19 -0.90 -14.95
C ILE A 23 12.01 0.35 -15.79
N VAL A 24 11.37 0.21 -16.94
CA VAL A 24 11.15 1.27 -17.93
C VAL A 24 9.68 1.33 -18.32
N SER A 25 9.06 2.50 -18.22
CA SER A 25 7.75 2.81 -18.82
C SER A 25 7.94 3.96 -19.80
N ILE A 26 7.44 3.83 -21.03
CA ILE A 26 7.52 4.87 -22.06
C ILE A 26 6.17 4.92 -22.77
N LYS A 27 5.59 6.12 -22.91
CA LYS A 27 4.30 6.34 -23.56
C LYS A 27 4.39 7.42 -24.65
N SER A 28 3.74 7.11 -25.77
CA SER A 28 3.40 8.05 -26.84
C SER A 28 1.89 8.25 -26.83
N GLY A 29 1.41 9.27 -26.11
CA GLY A 29 -0.03 9.42 -25.87
C GLY A 29 -0.56 8.28 -25.00
N SER A 30 -1.49 7.48 -25.53
CA SER A 30 -2.03 6.30 -24.85
C SER A 30 -1.21 5.02 -25.07
N ASP A 31 -0.30 5.02 -26.03
CA ASP A 31 0.33 3.81 -26.52
C ASP A 31 1.69 3.57 -25.84
N ASP A 32 1.92 2.33 -25.42
CA ASP A 32 3.19 1.93 -24.83
C ASP A 32 4.27 1.81 -25.91
N VAL A 33 5.46 2.35 -25.64
CA VAL A 33 6.62 2.29 -26.54
C VAL A 33 7.60 1.24 -26.03
N ASP A 34 7.88 0.26 -26.87
CA ASP A 34 8.92 -0.75 -26.59
C ASP A 34 10.31 -0.08 -26.58
N VAL A 35 11.04 -0.24 -25.47
CA VAL A 35 12.35 0.40 -25.28
C VAL A 35 13.36 -0.03 -26.34
N ARG A 36 13.21 -1.23 -26.91
CA ARG A 36 14.07 -1.75 -27.98
C ARG A 36 13.94 -0.98 -29.29
N HIS A 37 12.79 -0.34 -29.51
CA HIS A 37 12.54 0.44 -30.73
C HIS A 37 12.92 1.93 -30.57
N LEU A 38 13.17 2.39 -29.35
CA LEU A 38 13.45 3.80 -29.06
C LEU A 38 14.64 4.38 -29.87
N PRO A 39 15.78 3.68 -30.07
CA PRO A 39 16.85 4.17 -30.94
C PRO A 39 16.40 4.41 -32.38
N GLN A 40 15.60 3.50 -32.95
CA GLN A 40 15.14 3.64 -34.34
C GLN A 40 14.11 4.76 -34.47
N ILE A 41 13.25 4.95 -33.48
CA ILE A 41 12.28 6.05 -33.43
C ILE A 41 13.03 7.40 -33.42
N LEU A 42 14.11 7.53 -32.64
CA LEU A 42 14.97 8.72 -32.65
C LEU A 42 15.56 9.01 -34.03
N VAL A 43 16.15 8.00 -34.66
CA VAL A 43 16.75 8.14 -36.00
C VAL A 43 15.70 8.55 -37.03
N ASN A 44 14.51 7.94 -36.99
CA ASN A 44 13.42 8.28 -37.89
C ASN A 44 12.92 9.73 -37.68
N ALA A 45 13.03 10.27 -36.47
CA ALA A 45 12.72 11.65 -36.14
C ALA A 45 13.85 12.64 -36.48
N GLY A 46 14.97 12.18 -37.03
CA GLY A 46 16.10 13.02 -37.44
C GLY A 46 17.14 13.28 -36.33
N TYR A 47 17.03 12.61 -35.18
CA TYR A 47 18.03 12.68 -34.11
C TYR A 47 19.14 11.65 -34.30
N SER A 48 20.34 11.97 -33.81
CA SER A 48 21.49 11.05 -33.84
C SER A 48 21.62 10.28 -32.53
N VAL A 49 21.84 8.97 -32.60
CA VAL A 49 22.15 8.13 -31.43
C VAL A 49 23.66 7.94 -31.36
N THR A 50 24.33 8.67 -30.48
CA THR A 50 25.80 8.70 -30.41
C THR A 50 26.39 7.49 -29.69
N ASP A 51 25.72 6.93 -28.67
CA ASP A 51 26.18 5.72 -27.99
C ASP A 51 25.71 4.46 -28.72
N GLN A 52 26.55 3.96 -29.63
CA GLN A 52 26.27 2.73 -30.39
C GLN A 52 26.27 1.46 -29.52
N ARG A 53 26.81 1.51 -28.29
CA ARG A 53 26.73 0.39 -27.36
C ARG A 53 25.29 0.17 -26.90
N ILE A 54 24.53 1.26 -26.69
CA ILE A 54 23.14 1.16 -26.25
C ILE A 54 22.24 0.56 -27.34
N VAL A 55 22.52 0.91 -28.60
CA VAL A 55 21.81 0.35 -29.76
C VAL A 55 22.07 -1.15 -29.84
N SER A 56 23.34 -1.54 -29.73
CA SER A 56 23.75 -2.94 -29.76
C SER A 56 23.18 -3.74 -28.59
N PHE A 57 23.18 -3.14 -27.38
CA PHE A 57 22.58 -3.71 -26.19
C PHE A 57 21.08 -3.94 -26.37
N LEU A 58 20.30 -2.90 -26.70
CA LEU A 58 18.83 -2.99 -26.82
C LEU A 58 18.37 -3.97 -27.91
N ASN A 59 19.16 -4.19 -28.96
CA ASN A 59 18.88 -5.20 -29.98
C ASN A 59 18.94 -6.65 -29.45
N THR A 60 19.69 -6.88 -28.38
CA THR A 60 19.93 -8.21 -27.80
C THR A 60 19.46 -8.35 -26.36
N ALA A 61 18.98 -7.25 -25.76
CA ALA A 61 18.58 -7.20 -24.36
C ALA A 61 17.40 -8.14 -24.12
N ASP A 62 17.46 -8.85 -23.00
CA ASP A 62 16.29 -9.56 -22.48
C ASP A 62 15.35 -8.53 -21.86
N VAL A 63 14.15 -8.42 -22.43
CA VAL A 63 13.12 -7.45 -22.07
C VAL A 63 11.81 -8.19 -21.82
N THR A 64 11.33 -8.09 -20.58
CA THR A 64 10.01 -8.59 -20.19
C THR A 64 8.99 -7.45 -20.23
N THR A 65 7.96 -7.57 -21.08
CA THR A 65 6.87 -6.59 -21.16
C THR A 65 5.73 -6.93 -20.19
N LEU A 66 5.40 -6.00 -19.30
CA LEU A 66 4.33 -6.11 -18.31
C LEU A 66 3.10 -5.30 -18.77
N GLY A 67 2.33 -5.86 -19.70
CA GLY A 67 1.29 -5.10 -20.43
C GLY A 67 0.15 -4.50 -19.57
N TYR A 68 -0.19 -5.08 -18.42
CA TYR A 68 -1.23 -4.53 -17.55
C TYR A 68 -0.78 -3.33 -16.71
N VAL A 69 0.51 -3.25 -16.39
CA VAL A 69 1.08 -2.15 -15.61
C VAL A 69 1.84 -1.15 -16.50
N HIS A 70 1.84 -1.37 -17.82
CA HIS A 70 2.45 -0.48 -18.82
C HIS A 70 3.95 -0.24 -18.60
N SER A 71 4.67 -1.30 -18.21
CA SER A 71 6.12 -1.24 -17.92
C SER A 71 6.88 -2.39 -18.58
N GLN A 72 8.19 -2.24 -18.67
CA GLN A 72 9.14 -3.21 -19.20
C GLN A 72 10.27 -3.40 -18.20
N VAL A 73 10.68 -4.65 -17.96
CA VAL A 73 11.87 -4.98 -17.18
C VAL A 73 12.97 -5.35 -18.14
N VAL A 74 14.07 -4.60 -18.12
CA VAL A 74 15.24 -4.76 -18.98
C VAL A 74 16.37 -5.34 -18.15
N LYS A 75 16.94 -6.47 -18.58
CA LYS A 75 18.10 -7.09 -17.93
C LYS A 75 19.37 -6.27 -18.18
N THR A 76 19.66 -5.34 -17.27
CA THR A 76 20.86 -4.49 -17.28
C THR A 76 21.95 -5.06 -16.38
N SER A 77 23.21 -4.66 -16.62
CA SER A 77 24.35 -5.06 -15.79
C SER A 77 25.53 -4.10 -15.97
N SER A 78 26.42 -4.01 -14.98
CA SER A 78 27.64 -3.21 -15.07
C SER A 78 28.63 -3.67 -16.15
N ASN A 79 28.49 -4.92 -16.65
CA ASN A 79 29.34 -5.47 -17.72
C ASN A 79 28.76 -5.23 -19.12
N THR A 80 27.51 -4.76 -19.24
CA THR A 80 26.84 -4.46 -20.50
C THR A 80 26.45 -2.99 -20.56
N ILE A 81 25.21 -2.69 -20.18
CA ILE A 81 24.66 -1.35 -19.96
C ILE A 81 24.05 -1.39 -18.56
N ASP A 82 24.52 -0.51 -17.68
CA ASP A 82 23.95 -0.34 -16.34
C ASP A 82 22.65 0.49 -16.40
N SER A 83 21.87 0.41 -15.32
CA SER A 83 20.56 1.06 -15.21
C SER A 83 20.63 2.57 -15.36
N GLY A 84 21.68 3.22 -14.83
CA GLY A 84 21.88 4.66 -14.96
C GLY A 84 22.11 5.08 -16.41
N THR A 85 22.96 4.34 -17.12
CA THR A 85 23.22 4.54 -18.55
C THR A 85 21.94 4.36 -19.39
N LEU A 86 21.15 3.31 -19.11
CA LEU A 86 19.88 3.08 -19.81
C LEU A 86 18.85 4.18 -19.52
N CYS A 87 18.66 4.54 -18.24
CA CYS A 87 17.69 5.57 -17.86
C CYS A 87 18.04 6.96 -18.41
N ASN A 88 19.33 7.32 -18.46
CA ASN A 88 19.76 8.57 -19.07
C ASN A 88 19.41 8.62 -20.58
N PHE A 89 19.64 7.51 -21.29
CA PHE A 89 19.26 7.41 -22.69
C PHE A 89 17.75 7.50 -22.89
N VAL A 90 16.96 6.75 -22.11
CA VAL A 90 15.49 6.79 -22.18
C VAL A 90 14.96 8.20 -21.91
N SER A 91 15.48 8.88 -20.87
CA SER A 91 15.09 10.24 -20.51
C SER A 91 15.41 11.23 -21.63
N THR A 92 16.64 11.20 -22.15
CA THR A 92 17.07 12.08 -23.24
C THR A 92 16.25 11.85 -24.51
N ALA A 93 16.05 10.58 -24.89
CA ALA A 93 15.28 10.20 -26.06
C ALA A 93 13.81 10.66 -25.94
N SER A 94 13.22 10.48 -24.76
CA SER A 94 11.84 10.85 -24.49
C SER A 94 11.63 12.36 -24.57
N VAL A 95 12.57 13.16 -24.07
CA VAL A 95 12.53 14.63 -24.23
C VAL A 95 12.57 15.04 -25.70
N GLN A 96 13.46 14.43 -26.50
CA GLN A 96 13.59 14.74 -27.93
C GLN A 96 12.34 14.36 -28.74
N LEU A 97 11.66 13.28 -28.34
CA LEU A 97 10.50 12.74 -29.04
C LEU A 97 9.16 13.22 -28.47
N GLY A 98 9.15 13.94 -27.35
CA GLY A 98 7.92 14.34 -26.65
C GLY A 98 7.17 13.16 -26.01
N LEU A 99 7.89 12.13 -25.57
CA LEU A 99 7.33 10.95 -24.89
C LEU A 99 7.28 11.18 -23.37
N GLN A 100 6.36 10.50 -22.70
CA GLN A 100 6.36 10.39 -21.24
C GLN A 100 7.14 9.13 -20.87
N ALA A 101 8.13 9.24 -20.00
CA ALA A 101 8.91 8.08 -19.59
C ALA A 101 9.31 8.13 -18.13
N ASP A 102 9.22 6.98 -17.48
CA ASP A 102 9.74 6.69 -16.15
C ASP A 102 10.74 5.55 -16.25
N CYS A 103 11.87 5.69 -15.56
CA CYS A 103 12.93 4.68 -15.56
C CYS A 103 13.59 4.62 -14.20
N GLY A 104 13.82 3.41 -13.69
CA GLY A 104 14.48 3.19 -12.42
C GLY A 104 15.20 1.85 -12.37
N GLU A 105 16.26 1.79 -11.58
CA GLU A 105 16.90 0.51 -11.23
C GLU A 105 15.94 -0.32 -10.37
N ASP A 106 15.87 -1.62 -10.65
CA ASP A 106 15.13 -2.60 -9.87
C ASP A 106 15.88 -2.88 -8.57
N VAL A 107 15.86 -1.91 -7.66
CA VAL A 107 16.47 -2.05 -6.35
C VAL A 107 15.57 -2.93 -5.47
N ASP A 108 16.18 -3.77 -4.64
CA ASP A 108 15.46 -4.40 -3.54
C ASP A 108 14.72 -3.29 -2.78
N GLY A 109 13.39 -3.36 -2.76
CA GLY A 109 12.57 -2.31 -2.16
C GLY A 109 13.09 -2.02 -0.76
N GLU A 110 13.49 -0.78 -0.51
CA GLU A 110 14.07 -0.43 0.79
C GLU A 110 13.08 -0.83 1.88
N SER A 111 13.54 -1.66 2.82
CA SER A 111 12.90 -1.75 4.13
C SER A 111 12.73 -0.32 4.60
N PHE A 112 11.46 0.15 4.64
CA PHE A 112 11.05 1.56 4.76
C PHE A 112 12.21 2.43 5.26
N GLY A 113 12.82 3.20 4.35
CA GLY A 113 14.02 3.99 4.62
C GLY A 113 13.92 4.81 5.91
N HIS A 114 15.03 5.38 6.37
CA HIS A 114 15.11 6.14 7.63
C HIS A 114 14.28 7.44 7.56
N PHE A 115 12.95 7.33 7.49
CA PHE A 115 12.01 8.42 7.69
C PHE A 115 12.08 8.83 9.16
N ASP A 116 12.06 10.14 9.41
CA ASP A 116 11.75 10.65 10.74
C ASP A 116 10.44 10.01 11.23
N SER A 117 10.44 9.49 12.45
CA SER A 117 9.28 8.85 13.05
C SER A 117 8.29 9.85 13.65
N ASP A 118 8.61 11.15 13.62
CA ASP A 118 7.72 12.20 14.10
C ASP A 118 6.54 12.41 13.14
N LEU A 119 5.36 11.96 13.59
CA LEU A 119 4.06 12.17 12.95
C LEU A 119 3.33 13.41 13.50
N HIS A 120 3.97 14.16 14.40
CA HIS A 120 3.38 15.30 15.11
C HIS A 120 2.07 14.94 15.84
N VAL A 121 2.03 13.73 16.38
CA VAL A 121 0.99 13.25 17.28
C VAL A 121 1.59 12.79 18.60
N ASP A 122 0.84 12.88 19.70
CA ASP A 122 1.33 12.55 21.05
C ASP A 122 1.15 11.07 21.44
N ASP A 123 0.71 10.23 20.50
CA ASP A 123 0.43 8.81 20.71
C ASP A 123 1.74 8.01 20.86
N PRO A 124 1.96 7.27 21.97
CA PRO A 124 3.24 6.60 22.23
C PRO A 124 3.66 5.58 21.16
N GLY A 125 2.69 4.95 20.49
CA GLY A 125 2.94 3.97 19.44
C GLY A 125 3.17 4.57 18.05
N ALA A 126 2.95 5.88 17.86
CA ALA A 126 3.10 6.56 16.57
C ALA A 126 4.53 6.44 16.01
N ALA A 127 5.55 6.43 16.87
CA ALA A 127 6.94 6.29 16.48
C ALA A 127 7.25 4.97 15.73
N TYR A 128 6.39 3.96 15.86
CA TYR A 128 6.51 2.68 15.16
C TYR A 128 5.76 2.65 13.82
N GLN A 129 5.00 3.70 13.48
CA GLN A 129 4.15 3.77 12.29
C GLN A 129 4.81 4.50 11.12
N LYS A 130 6.05 4.12 10.77
CA LYS A 130 6.85 4.74 9.70
C LYS A 130 6.14 4.81 8.34
N HIS A 131 5.24 3.87 8.06
CA HIS A 131 4.42 3.86 6.86
C HIS A 131 3.52 5.10 6.75
N LEU A 132 3.04 5.66 7.86
CA LEU A 132 2.24 6.88 7.86
C LEU A 132 3.08 8.09 7.47
N LYS A 133 4.37 8.11 7.83
CA LYS A 133 5.29 9.16 7.39
C LYS A 133 5.58 9.06 5.91
N TRP A 134 5.78 7.84 5.41
CA TRP A 134 5.98 7.61 3.97
C TRP A 134 4.78 8.07 3.12
N MET A 135 3.57 7.96 3.67
CA MET A 135 2.34 8.49 3.05
C MET A 135 2.07 9.97 3.35
N GLU A 136 2.99 10.67 4.02
CA GLU A 136 2.87 12.07 4.45
C GLU A 136 1.59 12.35 5.27
N MET A 137 1.14 11.36 6.04
CA MET A 137 -0.14 11.46 6.77
C MET A 137 -0.14 12.54 7.84
N ASP A 138 1.02 12.88 8.41
CA ASP A 138 1.19 13.99 9.33
C ASP A 138 0.79 15.33 8.68
N GLU A 139 1.22 15.56 7.44
CA GLU A 139 0.82 16.74 6.67
C GLU A 139 -0.64 16.68 6.25
N VAL A 140 -1.10 15.52 5.75
CA VAL A 140 -2.51 15.31 5.38
C VAL A 140 -3.43 15.60 6.57
N TRP A 141 -3.11 15.10 7.76
CA TRP A 141 -3.91 15.34 8.95
C TRP A 141 -3.93 16.82 9.32
N ARG A 142 -2.77 17.47 9.35
CA ARG A 142 -2.64 18.90 9.68
C ARG A 142 -3.46 19.79 8.73
N LEU A 143 -3.49 19.47 7.44
CA LEU A 143 -4.17 20.26 6.42
C LEU A 143 -5.66 19.92 6.28
N ALA A 144 -6.02 18.63 6.35
CA ALA A 144 -7.35 18.17 5.98
C ALA A 144 -8.27 17.93 7.18
N LEU A 145 -7.79 17.30 8.27
CA LEU A 145 -8.66 16.89 9.39
C LEU A 145 -9.52 18.01 9.97
N PRO A 146 -9.04 19.27 10.14
CA PRO A 146 -9.87 20.38 10.64
C PRO A 146 -11.11 20.67 9.77
N HIS A 147 -11.11 20.22 8.51
CA HIS A 147 -12.18 20.45 7.55
C HIS A 147 -13.01 19.19 7.24
N VAL A 148 -12.58 18.01 7.70
CA VAL A 148 -13.29 16.75 7.45
C VAL A 148 -14.59 16.71 8.26
N LYS A 149 -15.71 16.46 7.56
CA LYS A 149 -16.98 16.12 8.19
C LYS A 149 -17.11 14.60 8.25
N ARG A 150 -17.65 14.09 9.36
CA ARG A 150 -17.92 12.66 9.55
C ARG A 150 -19.11 12.15 8.73
N LYS A 151 -18.91 12.09 7.42
CA LYS A 151 -19.90 11.66 6.42
C LYS A 151 -19.49 10.37 5.71
N VAL A 152 -18.37 9.77 6.10
CA VAL A 152 -17.89 8.51 5.56
C VAL A 152 -18.12 7.44 6.61
N LYS A 153 -18.83 6.38 6.21
CA LYS A 153 -18.95 5.14 7.00
C LYS A 153 -17.97 4.12 6.44
N VAL A 154 -17.38 3.32 7.32
CA VAL A 154 -16.54 2.19 6.92
C VAL A 154 -17.00 0.97 7.69
N ALA A 155 -17.23 -0.13 6.98
CA ALA A 155 -17.52 -1.43 7.56
C ALA A 155 -16.26 -2.30 7.49
N VAL A 156 -15.79 -2.78 8.65
CA VAL A 156 -14.66 -3.71 8.73
C VAL A 156 -15.20 -5.12 8.89
N LEU A 157 -14.96 -5.96 7.89
CA LEU A 157 -15.37 -7.36 7.86
C LEU A 157 -14.19 -8.22 8.32
N ASP A 158 -14.18 -8.63 9.58
CA ASP A 158 -13.02 -9.28 10.20
C ASP A 158 -13.44 -10.14 11.42
N SER A 159 -12.55 -10.34 12.39
CA SER A 159 -12.77 -11.09 13.63
C SER A 159 -13.51 -10.32 14.73
N GLY A 160 -13.92 -9.07 14.47
CA GLY A 160 -14.55 -8.19 15.45
C GLY A 160 -13.66 -7.01 15.85
N ILE A 161 -14.15 -6.17 16.75
CA ILE A 161 -13.43 -4.99 17.25
C ILE A 161 -13.71 -4.79 18.74
N ASP A 162 -12.68 -4.45 19.51
CA ASP A 162 -12.79 -4.05 20.90
C ASP A 162 -13.18 -2.60 21.02
N TRP A 163 -14.48 -2.35 21.12
CA TRP A 163 -15.00 -1.02 21.37
C TRP A 163 -14.66 -0.45 22.75
N THR A 164 -14.03 -1.22 23.65
CA THR A 164 -13.52 -0.71 24.93
C THR A 164 -12.13 -0.12 24.83
N ASP A 165 -11.45 -0.31 23.69
CA ASP A 165 -10.16 0.32 23.41
C ASP A 165 -10.31 1.85 23.29
N PRO A 166 -9.54 2.65 24.06
CA PRO A 166 -9.61 4.10 24.03
C PRO A 166 -9.43 4.72 22.63
N ASP A 167 -8.61 4.10 21.76
CA ASP A 167 -8.36 4.57 20.39
C ASP A 167 -9.65 4.64 19.55
N PHE A 168 -10.71 3.91 19.94
CA PHE A 168 -11.97 3.87 19.20
C PHE A 168 -13.10 4.71 19.80
N ALA A 169 -12.85 5.43 20.91
CA ALA A 169 -13.87 6.16 21.66
C ALA A 169 -14.67 7.13 20.78
N ALA A 170 -14.02 7.71 19.77
CA ALA A 170 -14.69 8.62 18.84
C ALA A 170 -15.40 7.89 17.70
N VAL A 171 -14.87 6.79 17.15
CA VAL A 171 -15.25 6.31 15.80
C VAL A 171 -16.41 5.32 15.77
N LYS A 172 -16.84 4.77 16.91
CA LYS A 172 -17.96 3.82 16.99
C LYS A 172 -19.25 4.38 16.40
N GLY A 173 -19.73 3.75 15.34
CA GLY A 173 -20.92 4.19 14.61
C GLY A 173 -22.22 3.65 15.17
N THR A 174 -23.28 4.45 15.03
CA THR A 174 -24.66 3.95 14.99
C THR A 174 -25.16 4.17 13.58
N LEU A 175 -25.52 3.08 12.90
CA LEU A 175 -25.96 3.08 11.50
C LEU A 175 -27.35 2.45 11.40
N ARG A 176 -28.14 2.89 10.42
CA ARG A 176 -29.50 2.41 10.18
C ARG A 176 -29.52 1.48 8.97
N ARG A 177 -30.16 0.33 9.08
CA ARG A 177 -30.48 -0.55 7.95
C ARG A 177 -31.70 -0.02 7.20
N LYS A 178 -31.87 -0.35 5.92
CA LYS A 178 -33.04 0.12 5.14
C LYS A 178 -34.38 -0.36 5.69
N ASN A 179 -34.38 -1.47 6.43
CA ASN A 179 -35.57 -1.98 7.13
C ASN A 179 -35.91 -1.22 8.43
N GLY A 180 -35.17 -0.17 8.78
CA GLY A 180 -35.38 0.67 9.96
C GLY A 180 -34.67 0.18 11.23
N GLN A 181 -33.99 -0.97 11.21
CA GLN A 181 -33.21 -1.47 12.36
C GLN A 181 -31.91 -0.68 12.53
N TYR A 182 -31.54 -0.39 13.77
CA TYR A 182 -30.25 0.24 14.10
C TYR A 182 -29.19 -0.80 14.46
N ILE A 183 -27.96 -0.55 14.03
CA ILE A 183 -26.76 -1.30 14.38
C ILE A 183 -25.81 -0.36 15.12
N HIS A 184 -25.44 -0.75 16.35
CA HIS A 184 -24.59 0.03 17.23
C HIS A 184 -23.20 -0.62 17.33
N GLY A 185 -22.25 -0.11 16.55
CA GLY A 185 -20.87 -0.58 16.53
C GLY A 185 -20.64 -1.91 15.79
N GLY A 186 -21.64 -2.77 15.61
CA GLY A 186 -21.41 -3.96 14.80
C GLY A 186 -22.47 -5.04 14.83
N TRP A 187 -22.19 -6.09 14.08
CA TRP A 187 -22.97 -7.31 14.02
C TRP A 187 -22.05 -8.53 13.95
N ASN A 188 -22.38 -9.56 14.72
CA ASN A 188 -21.70 -10.85 14.72
C ASN A 188 -22.51 -11.86 13.92
N PHE A 189 -21.95 -12.30 12.79
CA PHE A 189 -22.63 -13.21 11.87
C PHE A 189 -22.62 -14.67 12.33
N PHE A 190 -21.80 -15.06 13.31
CA PHE A 190 -21.84 -16.41 13.90
C PHE A 190 -22.98 -16.56 14.89
N THR A 191 -23.09 -15.60 15.81
CA THR A 191 -24.12 -15.61 16.86
C THR A 191 -25.43 -14.94 16.41
N ASN A 192 -25.40 -14.30 15.23
CA ASN A 192 -26.51 -13.51 14.68
C ASN A 192 -27.03 -12.47 15.68
N SER A 193 -26.11 -11.70 16.24
CA SER A 193 -26.38 -10.76 17.33
C SER A 193 -25.51 -9.50 17.22
N PRO A 194 -25.84 -8.41 17.93
CA PRO A 194 -24.97 -7.22 17.98
C PRO A 194 -23.75 -7.40 18.90
N ILE A 195 -23.62 -8.56 19.55
CA ILE A 195 -22.54 -8.84 20.50
C ILE A 195 -21.34 -9.39 19.73
N LEU A 196 -20.32 -8.56 19.58
CA LEU A 196 -19.03 -8.97 19.03
C LEU A 196 -18.29 -9.86 20.05
N THR A 197 -17.53 -10.82 19.56
CA THR A 197 -16.73 -11.77 20.35
C THR A 197 -15.27 -11.70 19.91
N ASN A 198 -14.34 -12.10 20.78
CA ASN A 198 -12.88 -12.08 20.52
C ASN A 198 -12.35 -10.70 20.14
N LEU A 199 -12.59 -9.74 21.02
CA LEU A 199 -12.46 -8.32 20.73
C LEU A 199 -11.01 -7.86 20.51
N ASN A 200 -9.99 -8.51 21.09
CA ASN A 200 -8.58 -8.09 20.99
C ASN A 200 -7.75 -8.88 19.97
N THR A 201 -8.33 -9.08 18.79
CA THR A 201 -7.79 -9.95 17.73
C THR A 201 -7.43 -9.16 16.48
N HIS A 202 -7.32 -9.84 15.33
CA HIS A 202 -6.94 -9.28 14.05
C HIS A 202 -7.77 -8.03 13.65
N GLY A 203 -9.10 -8.12 13.77
CA GLY A 203 -10.00 -7.03 13.37
C GLY A 203 -9.84 -5.73 14.16
N THR A 204 -9.45 -5.81 15.43
CA THR A 204 -9.07 -4.62 16.22
C THR A 204 -7.82 -3.97 15.67
N LYS A 205 -6.79 -4.76 15.34
CA LYS A 205 -5.53 -4.22 14.78
C LYS A 205 -5.76 -3.58 13.41
N VAL A 206 -6.54 -4.24 12.53
CA VAL A 206 -6.96 -3.68 11.24
C VAL A 206 -7.72 -2.36 11.44
N SER A 207 -8.66 -2.35 12.38
CA SER A 207 -9.46 -1.16 12.68
C SER A 207 -8.62 -0.01 13.25
N LYS A 208 -7.56 -0.30 14.02
CA LYS A 208 -6.66 0.74 14.54
C LYS A 208 -5.86 1.41 13.42
N ILE A 209 -5.30 0.63 12.50
CA ILE A 209 -4.60 1.17 11.32
C ILE A 209 -5.54 2.12 10.55
N LEU A 210 -6.81 1.74 10.41
CA LEU A 210 -7.81 2.55 9.73
C LEU A 210 -8.17 3.84 10.49
N ALA A 211 -8.52 3.75 11.77
CA ALA A 211 -9.30 4.80 12.44
C ALA A 211 -9.02 4.97 13.94
N ALA A 212 -7.87 4.49 14.45
CA ALA A 212 -7.43 4.86 15.78
C ALA A 212 -7.37 6.39 15.92
N LYS A 213 -7.90 6.91 17.02
CA LYS A 213 -7.88 8.34 17.32
C LYS A 213 -6.45 8.74 17.66
N GLY A 214 -5.84 9.56 16.81
CA GLY A 214 -4.55 10.17 17.15
C GLY A 214 -4.72 11.42 18.02
N ASN A 215 -3.61 11.88 18.58
CA ASN A 215 -3.54 13.02 19.49
C ASN A 215 -4.42 12.85 20.75
N ASP A 216 -4.40 11.66 21.34
CA ASP A 216 -5.05 11.43 22.63
C ASP A 216 -4.17 10.74 23.68
N SER A 217 -2.87 10.78 23.46
CA SER A 217 -1.83 10.25 24.33
C SER A 217 -1.96 8.74 24.59
N PHE A 218 -2.68 8.00 23.73
CA PHE A 218 -2.87 6.55 23.83
C PHE A 218 -2.47 5.85 22.53
N GLY A 219 -2.14 4.56 22.61
CA GLY A 219 -2.10 3.69 21.44
C GLY A 219 -1.30 4.20 20.24
N ILE A 220 -1.99 4.26 19.09
CA ILE A 220 -1.43 4.59 17.77
C ILE A 220 -2.37 5.55 17.03
N ALA A 221 -1.90 6.17 15.94
CA ALA A 221 -2.75 7.00 15.08
C ALA A 221 -3.29 6.20 13.87
N GLY A 222 -4.57 6.35 13.55
CA GLY A 222 -5.20 5.76 12.36
C GLY A 222 -5.21 6.70 11.17
N VAL A 223 -5.28 6.16 9.96
CA VAL A 223 -5.30 6.95 8.71
C VAL A 223 -6.46 7.95 8.68
N ALA A 224 -7.66 7.52 9.08
CA ALA A 224 -8.90 8.28 8.97
C ALA A 224 -9.69 8.30 10.30
N PRO A 225 -9.23 9.06 11.31
CA PRO A 225 -9.80 9.06 12.67
C PRO A 225 -11.20 9.71 12.77
N ASN A 226 -11.74 10.27 11.68
CA ASN A 226 -13.05 10.94 11.66
C ASN A 226 -14.13 10.20 10.85
N VAL A 227 -13.97 8.89 10.66
CA VAL A 227 -14.99 8.03 10.03
C VAL A 227 -16.01 7.52 11.04
N THR A 228 -17.15 7.05 10.54
CA THR A 228 -18.11 6.25 11.30
C THR A 228 -17.84 4.77 11.05
N LEU A 229 -17.28 4.09 12.04
CA LEU A 229 -16.84 2.71 11.92
C LEU A 229 -17.90 1.73 12.43
N VAL A 230 -18.10 0.64 11.71
CA VAL A 230 -18.92 -0.51 12.13
C VAL A 230 -18.14 -1.80 11.89
N SER A 231 -18.22 -2.74 12.82
CA SER A 231 -17.56 -4.04 12.70
C SER A 231 -18.57 -5.11 12.34
N LEU A 232 -18.31 -5.82 11.24
CA LEU A 232 -19.09 -6.97 10.79
C LEU A 232 -18.26 -8.23 11.00
N GLN A 233 -18.45 -8.87 12.15
CA GLN A 233 -17.65 -10.01 12.53
C GLN A 233 -18.08 -11.25 11.74
N MET A 234 -17.15 -11.79 10.96
CA MET A 234 -17.32 -12.97 10.12
C MET A 234 -16.23 -14.03 10.32
N ILE A 235 -15.20 -13.74 11.14
CA ILE A 235 -14.21 -14.69 11.68
C ILE A 235 -14.38 -14.83 13.21
N ASP A 236 -14.19 -16.05 13.70
CA ASP A 236 -14.06 -16.43 15.11
C ASP A 236 -12.73 -17.20 15.18
N ASP A 237 -11.91 -16.98 16.22
CA ASP A 237 -10.43 -17.11 16.23
C ASP A 237 -9.84 -18.46 15.81
N ASP A 238 -10.65 -19.48 15.51
CA ASP A 238 -10.22 -20.81 15.09
C ASP A 238 -11.20 -21.47 14.07
N LYS A 239 -12.05 -20.69 13.40
CA LYS A 239 -13.10 -21.22 12.51
C LYS A 239 -12.90 -20.82 11.05
N SER A 240 -13.22 -21.75 10.15
CA SER A 240 -13.35 -21.43 8.73
C SER A 240 -14.39 -20.34 8.52
N MET A 241 -14.10 -19.39 7.64
CA MET A 241 -15.04 -18.34 7.20
C MET A 241 -15.99 -18.95 6.16
N PRO A 242 -17.28 -19.20 6.47
CA PRO A 242 -18.21 -19.68 5.46
C PRO A 242 -18.47 -18.55 4.47
N LEU A 243 -18.35 -18.82 3.17
CA LEU A 243 -18.62 -17.84 2.11
C LEU A 243 -19.99 -17.17 2.27
N SER A 244 -21.00 -17.90 2.76
CA SER A 244 -22.33 -17.35 3.05
C SER A 244 -22.32 -16.24 4.10
N LYS A 245 -21.47 -16.32 5.13
CA LYS A 245 -21.34 -15.27 6.15
C LYS A 245 -20.60 -14.06 5.61
N PHE A 246 -19.57 -14.28 4.80
CA PHE A 246 -18.85 -13.21 4.10
C PHE A 246 -19.79 -12.43 3.16
N LEU A 247 -20.57 -13.13 2.34
CA LEU A 247 -21.57 -12.51 1.45
C LEU A 247 -22.66 -11.76 2.23
N ALA A 248 -23.16 -12.32 3.34
CA ALA A 248 -24.13 -11.65 4.19
C ALA A 248 -23.56 -10.38 4.87
N ALA A 249 -22.26 -10.40 5.20
CA ALA A 249 -21.58 -9.22 5.74
C ALA A 249 -21.40 -8.13 4.69
N ILE A 250 -21.06 -8.48 3.44
CA ILE A 250 -21.02 -7.52 2.32
C ILE A 250 -22.40 -6.91 2.09
N ASP A 251 -23.44 -7.74 2.04
CA ASP A 251 -24.82 -7.28 1.85
C ASP A 251 -25.25 -6.30 2.95
N MET A 252 -24.97 -6.63 4.22
CA MET A 252 -25.22 -5.73 5.34
C MET A 252 -24.41 -4.43 5.24
N ALA A 253 -23.13 -4.49 4.85
CA ALA A 253 -22.30 -3.29 4.70
C ALA A 253 -22.89 -2.29 3.68
N ILE A 254 -23.49 -2.81 2.60
CA ILE A 254 -24.19 -2.01 1.58
C ILE A 254 -25.51 -1.45 2.12
N ASP A 255 -26.24 -2.22 2.93
CA ASP A 255 -27.55 -1.86 3.51
C ASP A 255 -27.45 -0.77 4.60
N LEU A 256 -26.33 -0.68 5.32
CA LEU A 256 -26.15 0.29 6.40
C LEU A 256 -26.10 1.71 5.87
N GLU A 257 -26.81 2.65 6.50
CA GLU A 257 -26.88 4.08 6.17
C GLU A 257 -26.40 4.91 7.37
N LEU A 258 -25.74 6.03 7.08
CA LEU A 258 -25.49 7.06 8.09
C LEU A 258 -26.82 7.69 8.51
N LEU A 259 -26.88 8.11 9.77
CA LEU A 259 -28.01 8.87 10.31
C LEU A 259 -28.02 10.32 9.81
#